data_AF-A0A520JQ68-F1
#
_entry.id   AF-A0A520JQ68-F1
#
_cell.length_a   1.000
_cell.length_b   1.000
_cell.length_c   1.000
_cell.angle_alpha   90.00
_cell.angle_beta   90.00
_cell.angle_gamma   90.00
#
_symmetry.space_group_name_H-M   'P 1'
#
loop_
_entity.id
_entity.type
_entity.pdbx_description
1 polymer ?
#
loop_
_entity_poly.entity_id
_entity_poly.type
_entity_poly.pdbx_seq_one_letter_code
_entity_poly.pdbx_strand_id
1 'polypeptide(L)'
;MIDRRQMLGHSTLGLAGLMAGCAAPFRPSAPIPSAALPRPGTIATPMPSALLADLHHRSFRYFWDTTDPVTGLAPDRWPTPSFASIAAVGFALTAYPIGVENGWITRDQARARTLATLEFFAAAPQGDSRSDDSGFKGLFYHFLGRTKGHRFARAELSTIDTALLIGGVLFAQSWFDT
;
A
#
# COMPACT_ATOMS: atom_id res chain seq x y z
N MET A 1 -37.29 -10.37 15.92
CA MET A 1 -36.69 -11.70 15.65
C MET A 1 -37.29 -12.22 14.37
N ILE A 2 -36.50 -12.27 13.29
CA ILE A 2 -36.97 -12.70 11.96
C ILE A 2 -36.59 -14.17 11.78
N ASP A 3 -37.60 -14.98 11.44
CA ASP A 3 -37.51 -16.42 11.26
C ASP A 3 -36.80 -16.78 9.93
N ARG A 4 -35.79 -17.65 10.01
CA ARG A 4 -34.96 -18.10 8.89
C ARG A 4 -35.70 -18.96 7.86
N ARG A 5 -36.97 -19.32 8.10
CA ARG A 5 -37.75 -20.20 7.21
C ARG A 5 -38.63 -19.51 6.17
N GLN A 6 -38.74 -18.19 6.15
CA GLN A 6 -39.52 -17.45 5.13
C GLN A 6 -38.73 -17.01 3.89
N MET A 7 -37.45 -17.37 3.77
CA MET A 7 -36.57 -16.84 2.71
C MET A 7 -36.34 -17.78 1.50
N LEU A 8 -37.22 -18.76 1.26
CA LEU A 8 -37.06 -19.73 0.16
C LEU A 8 -38.34 -20.04 -0.63
N GLY A 9 -39.30 -19.12 -0.69
CA GLY A 9 -40.45 -19.30 -1.57
C GLY A 9 -40.86 -17.99 -2.20
N HIS A 10 -41.11 -18.02 -3.51
CA HIS A 10 -41.83 -17.02 -4.31
C HIS A 10 -40.96 -15.87 -4.84
N SER A 11 -40.30 -16.12 -5.97
CA SER A 11 -40.08 -15.12 -7.03
C SER A 11 -39.74 -15.83 -8.34
N THR A 12 -40.76 -16.40 -8.98
CA THR A 12 -40.74 -16.77 -10.41
C THR A 12 -41.94 -16.11 -11.08
N LEU A 13 -41.79 -15.84 -12.38
CA LEU A 13 -42.61 -15.04 -13.30
C LEU A 13 -42.32 -13.52 -13.27
N GLY A 14 -41.93 -12.88 -14.37
CA GLY A 14 -41.76 -13.36 -15.72
C GLY A 14 -41.22 -12.23 -16.61
N LEU A 15 -40.49 -12.59 -17.66
CA LEU A 15 -40.25 -11.69 -18.78
C LEU A 15 -40.35 -12.50 -20.07
N ALA A 16 -41.54 -12.47 -20.65
CA ALA A 16 -41.76 -12.83 -22.04
C ALA A 16 -41.35 -11.63 -22.90
N GLY A 17 -40.47 -11.85 -23.87
CA GLY A 17 -40.11 -10.81 -24.84
C GLY A 17 -39.03 -11.26 -25.81
N LEU A 18 -39.44 -11.34 -27.09
CA LEU A 18 -38.62 -11.42 -28.32
C LEU A 18 -38.11 -12.79 -28.76
N MET A 19 -39.03 -13.56 -29.35
CA MET A 19 -38.74 -14.50 -30.45
C MET A 19 -38.66 -13.72 -31.77
N ALA A 20 -37.45 -13.43 -32.24
CA ALA A 20 -37.18 -13.13 -33.65
C ALA A 20 -35.66 -13.24 -33.90
N GLY A 21 -35.23 -14.24 -34.68
CA GLY A 21 -33.81 -14.31 -35.08
C GLY A 21 -33.38 -15.65 -35.65
N CYS A 22 -33.78 -15.91 -36.89
CA CYS A 22 -33.11 -16.69 -37.93
C CYS A 22 -32.25 -17.90 -37.51
N ALA A 23 -32.74 -19.09 -37.89
CA ALA A 23 -31.92 -20.27 -38.11
C ALA A 23 -30.79 -19.96 -39.09
N ALA A 24 -29.55 -19.87 -38.57
CA ALA A 24 -28.35 -19.94 -39.39
C ALA A 24 -27.64 -21.27 -39.08
N PRO A 25 -27.25 -22.06 -40.09
CA PRO A 25 -26.47 -23.27 -39.85
C PRO A 25 -25.11 -22.88 -39.26
N PHE A 26 -24.67 -23.63 -38.25
CA PHE A 26 -23.35 -23.50 -37.65
C PHE A 26 -22.28 -23.66 -38.74
N ARG A 27 -21.68 -22.53 -39.15
CA ARG A 27 -20.49 -22.53 -40.00
C ARG A 27 -19.28 -22.64 -39.08
N PRO A 28 -18.37 -23.62 -39.26
CA PRO A 28 -17.13 -23.62 -38.52
C PRO A 28 -16.40 -22.30 -38.81
N SER A 29 -16.07 -21.56 -37.74
CA SER A 29 -15.31 -20.32 -37.83
C SER A 29 -13.97 -20.60 -38.49
N ALA A 30 -13.57 -19.78 -39.46
CA ALA A 30 -12.21 -19.79 -40.00
C ALA A 30 -11.21 -19.67 -38.83
N PRO A 31 -10.05 -20.33 -38.89
CA PRO A 31 -9.03 -20.19 -37.86
C PRO A 31 -8.67 -18.72 -37.75
N ILE A 32 -8.77 -18.19 -36.52
CA ILE A 32 -8.30 -16.85 -36.19
C ILE A 32 -6.82 -16.80 -36.63
N PRO A 33 -6.40 -15.85 -37.48
CA PRO A 33 -4.99 -15.70 -37.78
C PRO A 33 -4.29 -15.48 -36.45
N SER A 34 -3.40 -16.40 -36.08
CA SER A 34 -2.57 -16.30 -34.89
C SER A 34 -1.80 -15.00 -35.01
N ALA A 35 -2.29 -13.95 -34.35
CA ALA A 35 -1.53 -12.72 -34.19
C ALA A 35 -0.27 -13.14 -33.45
N ALA A 36 0.85 -13.15 -34.18
CA ALA A 36 2.13 -13.54 -33.63
C ALA A 36 2.34 -12.74 -32.34
N LEU A 37 2.44 -13.46 -31.22
CA LEU A 37 2.80 -12.87 -29.93
C LEU A 37 4.06 -12.03 -30.16
N PRO A 38 4.13 -10.79 -29.65
CA PRO A 38 5.33 -9.98 -29.77
C PRO A 38 6.52 -10.79 -29.25
N ARG A 39 7.52 -10.94 -30.11
CA ARG A 39 8.75 -11.70 -29.84
C ARG A 39 9.38 -11.13 -28.55
N PRO A 40 9.77 -11.95 -27.56
CA PRO A 40 10.54 -11.46 -26.43
C PRO A 40 11.83 -10.86 -27.00
N GLY A 41 11.96 -9.54 -26.93
CA GLY A 41 13.01 -8.81 -27.65
C GLY A 41 12.58 -7.47 -28.24
N THR A 42 11.34 -7.01 -28.05
CA THR A 42 11.07 -5.57 -28.15
C THR A 42 11.77 -4.90 -26.98
N ILE A 43 12.96 -4.37 -27.25
CA ILE A 43 13.73 -3.54 -26.33
C ILE A 43 12.80 -2.39 -25.94
N ALA A 44 12.30 -2.41 -24.69
CA ALA A 44 11.72 -1.23 -24.08
C ALA A 44 12.75 -0.12 -24.28
N THR A 45 12.37 0.97 -24.95
CA THR A 45 13.24 2.13 -25.11
C THR A 45 13.83 2.44 -23.73
N PRO A 46 15.16 2.40 -23.55
CA PRO A 46 15.72 2.67 -22.24
C PRO A 46 15.22 4.05 -21.82
N MET A 47 14.49 4.11 -20.71
CA MET A 47 14.11 5.39 -20.13
C MET A 47 15.39 6.22 -19.98
N PRO A 48 15.43 7.49 -20.45
CA PRO A 48 16.63 8.29 -20.35
C PRO A 48 17.10 8.30 -18.89
N SER A 49 18.38 8.02 -18.65
CA SER A 49 18.95 7.90 -17.30
C SER A 49 18.62 9.11 -16.42
N ALA A 50 18.56 10.31 -17.00
CA ALA A 50 18.16 11.54 -16.31
C ALA A 50 16.71 11.52 -15.80
N LEU A 51 15.77 10.96 -16.58
CA LEU A 51 14.37 10.85 -16.15
C LEU A 51 14.23 9.86 -15.00
N LEU A 52 14.91 8.72 -15.06
CA LEU A 52 14.91 7.76 -13.94
C LEU A 52 15.56 8.35 -12.68
N ALA A 53 16.65 9.08 -12.81
CA ALA A 53 17.30 9.77 -11.69
C ALA A 53 16.39 10.82 -11.04
N ASP A 54 15.70 11.63 -11.84
CA ASP A 54 14.73 12.62 -11.34
C ASP A 54 13.55 11.95 -10.64
N LEU A 55 12.96 10.91 -11.25
CA LEU A 55 11.87 10.13 -10.64
C LEU A 55 12.29 9.49 -9.32
N HIS A 56 13.49 8.91 -9.27
CA HIS A 56 14.03 8.29 -8.07
C HIS A 56 14.20 9.31 -6.93
N HIS A 57 14.83 10.45 -7.22
CA HIS A 57 15.03 11.50 -6.22
C HIS A 57 13.69 12.10 -5.74
N ARG A 58 12.73 12.34 -6.64
CA ARG A 58 11.39 12.83 -6.24
C ARG A 58 10.61 11.82 -5.41
N SER A 59 10.75 10.53 -5.71
CA SER A 59 10.13 9.46 -4.93
C SER A 59 10.72 9.41 -3.52
N PHE A 60 12.04 9.58 -3.37
CA PHE A 60 12.66 9.75 -2.05
C PHE A 60 12.13 10.99 -1.32
N ARG A 61 12.05 12.13 -2.01
CA ARG A 61 11.59 13.39 -1.42
C ARG A 61 10.18 13.30 -0.84
N TYR A 62 9.31 12.47 -1.41
CA TYR A 62 8.01 12.19 -0.79
C TYR A 62 8.19 11.75 0.67
N PHE A 63 9.01 10.73 0.93
CA PHE A 63 9.21 10.24 2.30
C PHE A 63 10.00 11.23 3.15
N TRP A 64 11.03 11.86 2.60
CA TRP A 64 11.89 12.76 3.35
C TRP A 64 11.16 14.03 3.82
N ASP A 65 10.41 14.66 2.92
CA ASP A 65 9.80 15.97 3.14
C ASP A 65 8.43 15.87 3.83
N THR A 66 7.69 14.78 3.63
CA THR A 66 6.29 14.69 4.10
C THR A 66 6.11 13.84 5.35
N THR A 67 7.07 12.98 5.70
CA THR A 67 7.05 12.21 6.94
C THR A 67 7.41 13.11 8.12
N ASP A 68 6.61 13.07 9.18
CA ASP A 68 6.90 13.80 10.41
C ASP A 68 8.25 13.34 11.02
N PRO A 69 9.25 14.23 11.19
CA PRO A 69 10.54 13.85 11.73
C PRO A 69 10.53 13.43 13.20
N VAL A 70 9.50 13.78 13.96
CA VAL A 70 9.39 13.46 15.39
C VAL A 70 8.74 12.10 15.61
N THR A 71 7.67 11.79 14.86
CA THR A 71 6.90 10.55 15.03
C THR A 71 7.22 9.48 13.99
N GLY A 72 7.82 9.86 12.86
CA GLY A 72 8.03 8.96 11.73
C GLY A 72 6.76 8.58 10.97
N LEU A 73 5.61 9.19 11.30
CA LEU A 73 4.32 8.89 10.68
C LEU A 73 4.25 9.45 9.25
N ALA A 74 4.46 8.57 8.27
CA ALA A 74 4.37 8.88 6.85
C ALA A 74 2.91 9.00 6.40
N PRO A 75 2.53 10.06 5.67
CA PRO A 75 1.17 10.20 5.17
C PRO A 75 0.85 9.12 4.14
N ASP A 76 -0.42 8.72 4.11
CA ASP A 76 -0.97 7.82 3.08
C ASP A 76 -0.93 8.45 1.67
N ARG A 77 -1.10 9.77 1.58
CA ARG A 77 -1.06 10.51 0.30
C ARG A 77 -0.60 11.96 0.46
N TRP A 78 -0.22 12.55 -0.67
CA TRP A 78 0.16 13.96 -0.82
C TRP A 78 -0.28 14.48 -2.20
N PRO A 79 -0.59 15.79 -2.40
CA PRO A 79 -0.50 16.93 -1.47
C PRO A 79 -1.70 17.13 -0.56
N THR A 80 -2.84 16.48 -0.85
CA THR A 80 -4.02 16.59 0.01
C THR A 80 -3.73 15.92 1.34
N PRO A 81 -3.79 16.65 2.48
CA PRO A 81 -3.51 16.07 3.79
C PRO A 81 -4.32 14.81 4.08
N SER A 82 -3.70 13.83 4.72
CA SER A 82 -4.29 12.53 5.07
C SER A 82 -3.88 12.07 6.46
N PHE A 83 -4.43 10.94 6.89
CA PHE A 83 -3.89 10.10 7.97
C PHE A 83 -2.55 9.47 7.55
N ALA A 84 -1.89 8.80 8.49
CA ALA A 84 -0.67 8.04 8.24
C ALA A 84 -0.99 6.59 7.85
N SER A 85 -0.16 6.01 6.98
CA SER A 85 -0.22 4.59 6.60
C SER A 85 1.01 3.87 7.16
N ILE A 86 0.80 2.79 7.92
CA ILE A 86 1.93 2.04 8.50
C ILE A 86 2.75 1.31 7.43
N ALA A 87 2.13 0.94 6.31
CA ALA A 87 2.85 0.40 5.16
C ALA A 87 3.78 1.45 4.55
N ALA A 88 3.28 2.70 4.40
CA ALA A 88 4.10 3.81 3.93
C ALA A 88 5.26 4.12 4.88
N VAL A 89 5.09 3.96 6.20
CA VAL A 89 6.19 4.05 7.17
C VAL A 89 7.25 2.98 6.91
N GLY A 90 6.85 1.73 6.64
CA GLY A 90 7.77 0.66 6.26
C GLY A 90 8.62 1.03 5.04
N PHE A 91 8.01 1.63 4.01
CA PHE A 91 8.74 2.13 2.84
C PHE A 91 9.59 3.37 3.12
N ALA A 92 9.18 4.24 4.04
CA ALA A 92 9.99 5.38 4.46
C ALA A 92 11.31 4.91 5.12
N LEU A 93 11.25 3.86 5.95
CA LEU A 93 12.43 3.28 6.60
C LEU A 93 13.46 2.73 5.60
N THR A 94 13.02 2.23 4.43
CA THR A 94 13.93 1.80 3.36
C THR A 94 14.43 2.97 2.52
N ALA A 95 13.62 4.03 2.37
CA ALA A 95 13.99 5.22 1.62
C ALA A 95 15.15 6.00 2.27
N TYR A 96 15.30 5.98 3.60
CA TYR A 96 16.37 6.77 4.25
C TYR A 96 17.78 6.25 3.90
N PRO A 97 18.11 4.95 4.04
CA PRO A 97 19.37 4.42 3.52
C PRO A 97 19.60 4.70 2.03
N ILE A 98 18.57 4.57 1.19
CA ILE A 98 18.67 4.90 -0.24
C ILE A 98 19.10 6.36 -0.44
N GLY A 99 18.54 7.29 0.35
CA GLY A 99 18.93 8.70 0.32
C GLY A 99 20.39 8.92 0.72
N VAL A 100 20.94 8.10 1.62
CA VAL A 100 22.35 8.15 2.01
C VAL A 100 23.25 7.65 0.88
N GLU A 101 22.93 6.49 0.29
CA GLU A 101 23.72 5.92 -0.81
C GLU A 101 23.75 6.83 -2.05
N ASN A 102 22.72 7.64 -2.25
CA ASN A 102 22.65 8.63 -3.34
C ASN A 102 23.19 10.02 -2.95
N GLY A 103 23.65 10.20 -1.70
CA GLY A 103 24.20 11.47 -1.21
C GLY A 103 23.18 12.60 -1.03
N TRP A 104 21.89 12.29 -0.93
CA TRP A 104 20.82 13.28 -0.74
C TRP A 104 20.66 13.68 0.74
N ILE A 105 20.99 12.77 1.66
CA ILE A 105 21.03 13.00 3.10
C ILE A 105 22.25 12.33 3.72
N THR A 106 22.65 12.75 4.92
CA THR A 106 23.76 12.12 5.66
C THR A 106 23.30 10.86 6.41
N ARG A 107 24.25 9.96 6.73
CA ARG A 107 23.97 8.79 7.57
C ARG A 107 23.40 9.18 8.94
N ASP A 108 23.86 10.28 9.52
CA ASP A 108 23.35 10.80 10.80
C ASP A 108 21.89 11.29 10.70
N GLN A 109 21.55 11.97 9.60
CA GLN A 109 20.17 12.38 9.31
C GLN A 109 19.24 11.17 9.17
N ALA A 110 19.68 10.14 8.44
CA ALA A 110 18.94 8.89 8.30
C ALA A 110 18.80 8.14 9.64
N ARG A 111 19.87 8.10 10.46
CA ARG A 111 19.88 7.49 11.79
C ARG A 111 18.88 8.17 12.71
N ALA A 112 18.91 9.49 12.79
CA ALA A 112 18.00 10.26 13.64
C ALA A 112 16.54 10.02 13.26
N ARG A 113 16.20 10.06 11.95
CA ARG A 113 14.84 9.83 11.47
C ARG A 113 14.36 8.40 11.70
N THR A 114 15.23 7.41 11.42
CA THR A 114 14.93 6.00 11.68
C THR A 114 14.68 5.77 13.16
N LEU A 115 15.56 6.24 14.04
CA LEU A 115 15.45 6.03 15.48
C LEU A 115 14.14 6.62 16.03
N ALA A 116 13.81 7.87 15.67
CA ALA A 116 12.56 8.50 16.11
C ALA A 116 11.32 7.69 15.67
N THR A 117 11.33 7.15 14.45
CA THR A 117 10.26 6.29 13.94
C THR A 117 10.17 4.99 14.76
N LEU A 118 11.29 4.33 15.03
CA LEU A 118 11.31 3.07 15.79
C LEU A 118 10.88 3.27 17.25
N GLU A 119 11.37 4.33 17.90
CA GLU A 119 10.97 4.69 19.26
C GLU A 119 9.47 4.99 19.35
N PHE A 120 8.92 5.69 18.35
CA PHE A 120 7.49 5.95 18.25
C PHE A 120 6.69 4.64 18.22
N PHE A 121 7.00 3.72 17.31
CA PHE A 121 6.26 2.46 17.18
C PHE A 121 6.50 1.51 18.36
N ALA A 122 7.67 1.55 19.00
CA ALA A 122 7.95 0.78 20.22
C ALA A 122 7.13 1.28 21.42
N ALA A 123 6.86 2.58 21.50
CA ALA A 123 6.06 3.19 22.57
C ALA A 123 4.56 3.31 22.25
N ALA A 124 4.16 2.97 21.02
CA ALA A 124 2.79 3.15 20.54
C ALA A 124 1.80 2.29 21.34
N PRO A 125 0.64 2.85 21.76
CA PRO A 125 -0.33 2.13 22.58
C PRO A 125 -0.89 0.89 21.88
N GLN A 126 -1.02 -0.19 22.64
CA GLN A 126 -1.54 -1.48 22.20
C GLN A 126 -2.66 -1.94 23.15
N GLY A 127 -3.84 -2.24 22.63
CA GLY A 127 -4.99 -2.56 23.49
C GLY A 127 -6.28 -2.81 22.72
N ASP A 128 -7.37 -2.95 23.47
CA ASP A 128 -8.73 -3.16 22.95
C ASP A 128 -9.58 -1.89 22.97
N SER A 129 -8.96 -0.71 23.16
CA SER A 129 -9.65 0.57 23.03
C SER A 129 -10.22 0.71 21.63
N ARG A 130 -11.40 1.31 21.57
CA ARG A 130 -12.08 1.58 20.30
C ARG A 130 -11.27 2.53 19.41
N SER A 131 -10.52 3.47 20.01
CA SER A 131 -9.89 4.57 19.28
C SER A 131 -8.56 5.07 19.83
N ASP A 132 -8.11 4.63 21.00
CA ASP A 132 -6.91 5.19 21.64
C ASP A 132 -5.65 4.35 21.48
N ASP A 133 -5.77 3.16 20.88
CA ASP A 133 -4.64 2.30 20.59
C ASP A 133 -4.17 2.45 19.14
N SER A 134 -2.87 2.29 18.92
CA SER A 134 -2.24 2.20 17.60
C SER A 134 -2.29 0.78 17.04
N GLY A 135 -2.54 -0.21 17.89
CA GLY A 135 -2.64 -1.61 17.50
C GLY A 135 -3.13 -2.52 18.62
N PHE A 136 -3.07 -3.83 18.37
CA PHE A 136 -3.46 -4.85 19.32
C PHE A 136 -2.64 -6.12 19.11
N LYS A 137 -2.14 -6.69 20.20
CA LYS A 137 -1.36 -7.95 20.20
C LYS A 137 -0.18 -7.94 19.23
N GLY A 138 0.48 -6.79 19.07
CA GLY A 138 1.66 -6.61 18.21
C GLY A 138 1.34 -6.36 16.74
N LEU A 139 0.05 -6.34 16.36
CA LEU A 139 -0.38 -5.87 15.05
C LEU A 139 -0.77 -4.40 15.15
N PHE A 140 -0.53 -3.63 14.08
CA PHE A 140 -0.92 -2.23 14.01
C PHE A 140 -2.17 -2.05 13.14
N TYR A 141 -2.94 -1.00 13.42
CA TYR A 141 -4.02 -0.57 12.54
C TYR A 141 -3.45 -0.02 11.24
N HIS A 142 -4.09 -0.33 10.11
CA HIS A 142 -3.68 0.14 8.78
C HIS A 142 -3.38 1.65 8.77
N PHE A 143 -4.32 2.43 9.30
CA PHE A 143 -4.22 3.88 9.35
C PHE A 143 -4.20 4.42 10.77
N LEU A 144 -3.28 5.37 10.99
CA LEU A 144 -3.10 6.07 12.25
C LEU A 144 -3.29 7.58 12.08
N GLY A 145 -3.75 8.26 13.12
CA GLY A 145 -3.81 9.72 13.16
C GLY A 145 -2.41 10.32 13.24
N ARG A 146 -2.11 11.36 12.44
CA ARG A 146 -0.74 11.91 12.31
C ARG A 146 -0.14 12.55 13.57
N THR A 147 -0.95 12.83 14.60
CA THR A 147 -0.47 13.53 15.81
C THR A 147 -0.15 12.56 16.94
N LYS A 148 -1.09 11.67 17.28
CA LYS A 148 -0.92 10.73 18.40
C LYS A 148 -0.65 9.30 17.95
N GLY A 149 -0.76 9.02 16.65
CA GLY A 149 -0.72 7.68 16.07
C GLY A 149 -1.78 6.73 16.58
N HIS A 150 -2.89 7.21 17.13
CA HIS A 150 -4.01 6.33 17.48
C HIS A 150 -4.75 5.89 16.20
N ARG A 151 -5.49 4.78 16.29
CA ARG A 151 -6.35 4.27 15.21
C ARG A 151 -7.13 5.39 14.52
N PHE A 152 -6.96 5.50 13.21
CA PHE A 152 -7.75 6.44 12.43
C PHE A 152 -9.12 5.83 12.06
N ALA A 153 -10.19 6.54 12.42
CA ALA A 153 -11.57 6.16 12.10
C ALA A 153 -11.91 4.70 12.46
N ARG A 154 -12.24 3.87 11.46
CA ARG A 154 -12.57 2.44 11.64
C ARG A 154 -11.52 1.51 11.03
N ALA A 155 -10.29 2.00 10.82
CA ALA A 155 -9.22 1.22 10.21
C ALA A 155 -9.05 -0.14 10.90
N GLU A 156 -8.88 -1.20 10.14
CA GLU A 156 -8.70 -2.56 10.61
C GLU A 156 -7.30 -2.78 11.18
N LEU A 157 -7.16 -3.77 12.09
CA LEU A 157 -5.85 -4.33 12.38
C LEU A 157 -5.37 -5.02 11.10
N SER A 158 -4.21 -4.60 10.60
CA SER A 158 -3.73 -5.03 9.30
C SER A 158 -2.49 -5.88 9.44
N THR A 159 -2.62 -7.17 9.19
CA THR A 159 -1.49 -8.12 9.18
C THR A 159 -0.53 -7.81 8.04
N ILE A 160 -1.05 -7.43 6.87
CA ILE A 160 -0.24 -7.12 5.69
C ILE A 160 0.55 -5.82 5.89
N ASP A 161 -0.07 -4.76 6.40
CA ASP A 161 0.63 -3.48 6.56
C ASP A 161 1.58 -3.53 7.76
N THR A 162 1.26 -4.31 8.79
CA THR A 162 2.22 -4.64 9.86
C THR A 162 3.43 -5.38 9.27
N ALA A 163 3.23 -6.36 8.39
CA ALA A 163 4.34 -7.06 7.77
C ALA A 163 5.21 -6.13 6.91
N LEU A 164 4.62 -5.19 6.18
CA LEU A 164 5.34 -4.17 5.40
C LEU A 164 6.13 -3.21 6.31
N LEU A 165 5.52 -2.74 7.40
CA LEU A 165 6.20 -1.94 8.43
C LEU A 165 7.43 -2.68 8.96
N ILE A 166 7.24 -3.92 9.43
CA ILE A 166 8.32 -4.74 9.98
C ILE A 166 9.39 -5.05 8.93
N GLY A 167 9.03 -5.22 7.65
CA GLY A 167 9.99 -5.34 6.56
C GLY A 167 10.93 -4.13 6.48
N GLY A 168 10.40 -2.91 6.62
CA GLY A 168 11.21 -1.69 6.72
C GLY A 168 12.09 -1.65 7.97
N VAL A 169 11.57 -2.11 9.11
CA VAL A 169 12.33 -2.20 10.37
C VAL A 169 13.52 -3.16 10.23
N LEU A 170 13.32 -4.34 9.65
CA LEU A 170 14.36 -5.34 9.44
C LEU A 170 15.41 -4.87 8.41
N PHE A 171 14.98 -4.14 7.38
CA PHE A 171 15.89 -3.51 6.44
C PHE A 171 16.79 -2.48 7.15
N ALA A 172 16.18 -1.59 7.95
CA ALA A 172 16.93 -0.60 8.72
C ALA A 172 17.92 -1.26 9.70
N GLN A 173 17.47 -2.28 10.45
CA GLN A 173 18.34 -3.08 11.31
C GLN A 173 19.57 -3.57 10.55
N SER A 174 19.37 -4.21 9.40
CA SER A 174 20.46 -4.79 8.61
C SER A 174 21.42 -3.72 8.05
N TRP A 175 20.92 -2.55 7.65
CA TRP A 175 21.77 -1.50 7.08
C TRP A 175 22.58 -0.73 8.15
N PHE A 176 22.04 -0.57 9.35
CA PHE A 176 22.71 0.09 10.47
C PHE A 176 23.68 -0.81 11.25
N ASP A 177 23.67 -2.13 11.00
CA ASP A 177 24.63 -3.10 11.57
C ASP A 177 26.00 -3.09 10.87
N THR A 178 26.25 -2.06 10.04
CA THR A 178 27.52 -1.81 9.32
C THR A 178 28.12 -0.48 9.75
#